data_AF-A0AAD5V5D7-F1
#
_entry.id   AF-A0AAD5V5D7-F1
#
_cell.length_a   1.000
_cell.length_b   1.000
_cell.length_c   1.000
_cell.angle_alpha   90.00
_cell.angle_beta   90.00
_cell.angle_gamma   90.00
#
_symmetry.space_group_name_H-M   'P 1'
#
loop_
_entity.id
_entity.type
_entity.pdbx_description
1 polymer ?
#
loop_
_entity_poly.entity_id
_entity_poly.type
_entity_poly.pdbx_seq_one_letter_code
_entity_poly.pdbx_strand_id
1 'polypeptide(L)'
;MTSSAPLGVNLEWFTPGCPCCIEEVGLGNGPLPEPTAGKHRHPILDPNESLRNESTQCQYCYKNKETGVTFFRCSACMIDFYCSKECQKKAWPSHKEDCKRKSRVPKDENNPTRRLQRFTGRHRPVLADSAVRALNLSVDINRSLDFVLAIFLRRRDSQKPETSYFATGADVLPLEAFPPEQCTEMKAMVRKVDEDHKKGGMDGGLLVLLMCLDDGVINIAPAGFSREHFYPPGTPWKELLMAHLNEGVAN
;
A
#
# COMPACT_ATOMS: atom_id res chain seq x y z
N MET A 1 26.64 21.38 2.57
CA MET A 1 25.48 21.39 1.65
C MET A 1 24.98 19.96 1.55
N THR A 2 23.89 19.66 2.25
CA THR A 2 23.38 18.29 2.42
C THR A 2 22.52 17.89 1.21
N SER A 3 23.12 17.11 0.31
CA SER A 3 22.40 16.46 -0.78
C SER A 3 21.56 15.32 -0.19
N SER A 4 20.25 15.38 -0.37
CA SER A 4 19.33 14.30 -0.01
C SER A 4 19.31 13.33 -1.19
N ALA A 5 20.05 12.24 -1.07
CA ALA A 5 19.98 11.14 -2.03
C ALA A 5 18.59 10.46 -1.92
N PRO A 6 17.98 10.03 -3.04
CA PRO A 6 16.83 9.13 -2.97
C PRO A 6 17.29 7.84 -2.29
N LEU A 7 16.48 7.32 -1.37
CA LEU A 7 16.69 6.02 -0.73
C LEU A 7 16.80 4.95 -1.82
N GLY A 8 18.02 4.64 -2.22
CA GLY A 8 18.35 3.56 -3.13
C GLY A 8 18.13 2.26 -2.39
N VAL A 9 16.94 1.69 -2.55
CA VAL A 9 16.69 0.30 -2.17
C VAL A 9 17.52 -0.51 -3.14
N ASN A 10 18.53 -1.22 -2.65
CA ASN A 10 19.36 -2.04 -3.53
C ASN A 10 18.51 -3.21 -4.03
N LEU A 11 17.88 -3.03 -5.19
CA LEU A 11 17.05 -3.99 -5.91
C LEU A 11 17.84 -5.23 -6.37
N GLU A 12 19.15 -5.33 -6.08
CA GLU A 12 20.01 -6.47 -6.44
C GLU A 12 19.49 -7.83 -5.92
N TRP A 13 18.65 -7.86 -4.88
CA TRP A 13 18.10 -9.10 -4.32
C TRP A 13 16.86 -9.59 -5.07
N PHE A 14 16.17 -8.69 -5.76
CA PHE A 14 15.04 -9.00 -6.64
C PHE A 14 15.41 -8.57 -8.05
N THR A 15 16.42 -9.22 -8.63
CA THR A 15 16.70 -9.08 -10.05
C THR A 15 15.55 -9.73 -10.82
N PRO A 16 14.71 -8.96 -11.55
CA PRO A 16 13.68 -9.56 -12.40
C PRO A 16 14.35 -10.58 -13.31
N GLY A 17 13.90 -11.83 -13.25
CA GLY A 17 14.53 -12.92 -14.00
C GLY A 17 15.53 -13.82 -13.30
N CYS A 18 15.92 -13.53 -12.05
CA CYS A 18 16.75 -14.47 -11.29
C CYS A 18 15.92 -15.73 -10.94
N PRO A 19 16.49 -16.96 -11.03
CA PRO A 19 15.75 -18.20 -10.74
C PRO A 19 14.98 -18.20 -9.41
N CYS A 20 15.55 -17.65 -8.33
CA CYS A 20 14.86 -17.53 -7.05
C CYS A 20 13.62 -16.61 -7.13
N CYS A 21 13.70 -15.53 -7.89
CA CYS A 21 12.62 -14.58 -8.06
C CYS A 21 11.50 -15.14 -8.98
N ILE A 22 11.84 -16.00 -9.94
CA ILE A 22 10.87 -16.68 -10.80
C ILE A 22 10.12 -17.77 -10.02
N GLU A 23 10.85 -18.62 -9.31
CA GLU A 23 10.30 -19.81 -8.66
C GLU A 23 9.59 -19.49 -7.33
N GLU A 24 10.09 -18.53 -6.55
CA GLU A 24 9.49 -18.20 -5.24
C GLU A 24 8.52 -17.01 -5.30
N VAL A 25 8.74 -16.06 -6.20
CA VAL A 25 8.04 -14.75 -6.21
C VAL A 25 7.23 -14.49 -7.49
N GLY A 26 7.41 -15.30 -8.55
CA GLY A 26 6.71 -15.15 -9.83
C GLY A 26 7.23 -14.00 -10.72
N LEU A 27 8.44 -13.48 -10.47
CA LEU A 27 9.08 -12.40 -11.22
C LEU A 27 9.79 -12.92 -12.49
N GLY A 28 9.02 -13.42 -13.45
CA GLY A 28 9.49 -13.87 -14.75
C GLY A 28 10.22 -12.79 -15.59
N ASN A 29 11.19 -13.22 -16.40
CA ASN A 29 11.86 -12.41 -17.42
C ASN A 29 10.96 -12.01 -18.60
N GLY A 30 9.78 -12.61 -18.72
CA GLY A 30 8.80 -12.29 -19.77
C GLY A 30 7.83 -11.18 -19.33
N PRO A 31 7.20 -10.46 -20.27
CA PRO A 31 5.95 -9.80 -19.96
C PRO A 31 4.96 -10.88 -19.53
N LEU A 32 4.66 -10.99 -18.23
CA LEU A 32 3.41 -11.63 -17.80
C LEU A 32 2.32 -10.94 -18.62
N PRO A 33 1.44 -11.70 -19.31
CA PRO A 33 0.39 -11.09 -20.10
C PRO A 33 -0.36 -10.14 -19.18
N GLU A 34 -0.43 -8.86 -19.57
CA GLU A 34 -1.13 -7.86 -18.79
C GLU A 34 -2.54 -8.40 -18.52
N PRO A 35 -2.94 -8.59 -17.25
CA PRO A 35 -4.30 -9.02 -16.97
C PRO A 35 -5.23 -7.98 -17.58
N THR A 36 -6.21 -8.41 -18.38
CA THR A 36 -7.23 -7.48 -18.87
C THR A 36 -7.83 -6.78 -17.68
N ALA A 37 -7.76 -5.44 -17.63
CA ALA A 37 -8.53 -4.68 -16.66
C ALA A 37 -10.00 -5.12 -16.82
N GLY A 38 -10.55 -5.78 -15.80
CA GLY A 38 -11.82 -6.48 -15.90
C GLY A 38 -12.91 -5.53 -16.36
N LYS A 39 -13.62 -5.89 -17.43
CA LYS A 39 -14.88 -5.18 -17.79
C LYS A 39 -15.98 -5.46 -16.76
N HIS A 40 -15.82 -6.56 -16.01
CA HIS A 40 -16.71 -7.05 -14.98
C HIS A 40 -15.91 -7.33 -13.70
N ARG A 41 -16.59 -7.27 -12.56
CA ARG A 41 -16.00 -7.57 -11.24
C ARG A 41 -15.58 -9.05 -11.17
N HIS A 42 -14.41 -9.34 -10.58
CA HIS A 42 -13.98 -10.72 -10.36
C HIS A 42 -15.00 -11.46 -9.47
N PRO A 43 -15.37 -12.72 -9.77
CA PRO A 43 -16.40 -13.47 -9.02
C PRO A 43 -16.11 -13.64 -7.52
N ILE A 44 -14.84 -13.51 -7.11
CA ILE A 44 -14.41 -13.66 -5.72
C ILE A 44 -14.63 -12.38 -4.89
N LEU A 45 -14.92 -11.25 -5.54
CA LEU A 45 -15.20 -9.98 -4.87
C LEU A 45 -16.70 -9.87 -4.58
N ASP A 46 -17.06 -9.37 -3.39
CA ASP A 46 -18.46 -9.18 -3.01
C ASP A 46 -19.14 -8.26 -4.03
N PRO A 47 -20.23 -8.67 -4.71
CA PRO A 47 -20.92 -7.86 -5.72
C PRO A 47 -21.56 -6.56 -5.18
N ASN A 48 -21.75 -6.43 -3.87
CA ASN A 48 -22.35 -5.26 -3.22
C ASN A 48 -21.32 -4.26 -2.66
N GLU A 49 -20.03 -4.59 -2.62
CA GLU A 49 -18.97 -3.68 -2.13
C GLU A 49 -18.84 -2.47 -3.09
N SER A 50 -18.99 -1.23 -2.61
CA SER A 50 -18.95 -0.05 -3.49
C SER A 50 -17.50 0.39 -3.73
N LEU A 51 -16.81 -0.38 -4.58
CA LEU A 51 -15.38 -0.25 -4.85
C LEU A 51 -14.92 1.21 -5.18
N ARG A 52 -15.79 2.05 -5.77
CA ARG A 52 -15.47 3.45 -6.12
C ARG A 52 -15.62 4.46 -4.97
N ASN A 53 -16.56 4.26 -4.05
CA ASN A 53 -16.75 5.18 -2.93
C ASN A 53 -15.93 4.73 -1.72
N GLU A 54 -15.82 3.43 -1.46
CA GLU A 54 -15.15 2.93 -0.24
C GLU A 54 -13.62 2.86 -0.34
N SER A 55 -13.04 2.94 -1.54
CA SER A 55 -11.58 2.88 -1.72
C SER A 55 -10.81 4.10 -1.20
N THR A 56 -11.53 5.18 -0.87
CA THR A 56 -10.95 6.38 -0.27
C THR A 56 -11.09 6.32 1.24
N GLN A 57 -9.97 6.15 1.94
CA GLN A 57 -9.93 6.03 3.40
C GLN A 57 -9.38 7.29 4.06
N CYS A 58 -9.97 7.68 5.20
CA CYS A 58 -9.49 8.82 5.96
C CYS A 58 -8.14 8.47 6.62
N GLN A 59 -7.15 9.35 6.46
CA GLN A 59 -5.81 9.15 7.04
C GLN A 59 -5.73 9.33 8.57
N TYR A 60 -6.84 9.64 9.24
CA TYR A 60 -6.86 9.77 10.70
C TYR A 60 -7.78 8.74 11.35
N CYS A 61 -9.04 8.67 10.93
CA CYS A 61 -10.03 7.78 11.55
C CYS A 61 -10.22 6.47 10.79
N TYR A 62 -9.55 6.30 9.65
CA TYR A 62 -9.55 5.06 8.84
C TYR A 62 -10.92 4.59 8.35
N LYS A 63 -11.95 5.42 8.53
CA LYS A 63 -13.25 5.19 7.91
C LYS A 63 -13.10 5.31 6.40
N ASN A 64 -13.64 4.30 5.73
CA ASN A 64 -13.85 4.34 4.29
C ASN A 64 -14.90 5.41 3.98
N LYS A 65 -14.86 5.93 2.77
CA LYS A 65 -15.82 6.93 2.34
C LYS A 65 -17.19 6.27 2.13
N GLU A 66 -18.11 6.58 3.04
CA GLU A 66 -19.51 6.20 2.97
C GLU A 66 -20.27 7.04 1.92
N THR A 67 -21.38 6.50 1.41
CA THR A 67 -22.27 7.21 0.48
C THR A 67 -22.73 8.54 1.07
N GLY A 68 -22.59 9.62 0.30
CA GLY A 68 -22.99 10.97 0.72
C GLY A 68 -21.95 11.74 1.55
N VAL A 69 -20.86 11.10 2.01
CA VAL A 69 -19.78 11.79 2.71
C VAL A 69 -18.71 12.27 1.72
N THR A 70 -18.43 13.58 1.74
CA THR A 70 -17.37 14.16 0.89
C THR A 70 -16.05 14.15 1.62
N PHE A 71 -15.08 13.40 1.08
CA PHE A 71 -13.70 13.44 1.56
C PHE A 71 -12.95 14.52 0.81
N PHE A 72 -12.01 15.18 1.48
CA PHE A 72 -11.16 16.18 0.88
C PHE A 72 -9.70 15.78 0.99
N ARG A 73 -8.92 16.22 0.01
CA ARG A 73 -7.48 15.94 -0.04
C ARG A 73 -6.72 17.02 0.72
N CYS A 74 -5.58 16.65 1.28
CA CYS A 74 -4.60 17.62 1.73
C CYS A 74 -4.20 18.51 0.55
N SER A 75 -4.39 19.83 0.67
CA SER A 75 -4.09 20.78 -0.40
C SER A 75 -2.61 20.87 -0.75
N ALA A 76 -1.73 20.48 0.19
CA ALA A 76 -0.29 20.51 -0.01
C ALA A 76 0.20 19.28 -0.81
N CYS A 77 -0.09 18.06 -0.34
CA CYS A 77 0.40 16.84 -1.01
C CYS A 77 -0.54 16.32 -2.11
N MET A 78 -1.84 16.61 -2.04
CA MET A 78 -2.88 16.11 -2.97
C MET A 78 -3.02 14.57 -3.03
N ILE A 79 -2.40 13.86 -2.08
CA ILE A 79 -2.41 12.38 -1.97
C ILE A 79 -3.35 11.93 -0.87
N ASP A 80 -3.23 12.50 0.32
CA ASP A 80 -3.90 12.01 1.54
C ASP A 80 -5.30 12.60 1.69
N PHE A 81 -6.27 11.77 2.08
CA PHE A 81 -7.69 12.12 2.20
C PHE A 81 -8.16 12.18 3.66
N TYR A 82 -9.12 13.06 3.94
CA TYR A 82 -9.74 13.21 5.25
C TYR A 82 -11.26 13.38 5.11
N CYS A 83 -12.01 12.85 6.06
CA CYS A 83 -13.47 13.01 6.12
C CYS A 83 -13.91 14.33 6.78
N SER A 84 -13.05 14.96 7.60
CA SER A 84 -13.36 16.20 8.33
C SER A 84 -12.10 17.02 8.62
N LYS A 85 -12.22 18.35 8.75
CA LYS A 85 -11.07 19.24 9.03
C LYS A 85 -10.42 18.90 10.37
N GLU A 86 -11.20 18.39 11.30
CA GLU A 86 -10.77 17.89 12.60
C GLU A 86 -9.88 16.66 12.42
N CYS A 87 -10.27 15.71 11.57
CA CYS A 87 -9.43 14.56 11.23
C CYS A 87 -8.09 14.98 10.59
N GLN A 88 -8.11 15.97 9.69
CA GLN A 88 -6.87 16.51 9.11
C GLN A 88 -5.96 17.13 10.18
N LYS A 89 -6.52 17.93 11.11
CA LYS A 89 -5.75 18.55 12.22
C LYS A 89 -5.17 17.49 13.15
N LYS A 90 -5.95 16.47 13.50
CA LYS A 90 -5.51 15.39 14.40
C LYS A 90 -4.44 14.50 13.76
N ALA A 91 -4.50 14.27 12.45
CA ALA A 91 -3.43 13.59 11.71
C ALA A 91 -2.19 14.45 11.48
N TRP A 92 -2.23 15.78 11.65
CA TRP A 92 -1.11 16.65 11.29
C TRP A 92 0.24 16.26 11.94
N PRO A 93 0.31 15.88 13.23
CA PRO A 93 1.57 15.48 13.85
C PRO A 93 2.26 14.29 13.15
N SER A 94 1.48 13.28 12.73
CA SER A 94 2.00 12.10 12.02
C SER A 94 2.14 12.34 10.50
N HIS A 95 1.26 13.15 9.91
CA HIS A 95 1.23 13.44 8.49
C HIS A 95 2.29 14.45 8.03
N LYS A 96 2.71 15.41 8.87
CA LYS A 96 3.53 16.58 8.47
C LYS A 96 4.77 16.22 7.65
N GLU A 97 5.57 15.25 8.12
CA GLU A 97 6.81 14.86 7.45
C GLU A 97 6.54 14.12 6.14
N ASP A 98 5.53 13.23 6.12
CA ASP A 98 5.09 12.54 4.91
C ASP A 98 4.49 13.52 3.88
N CYS A 99 3.71 14.51 4.33
CA CYS A 99 3.18 15.59 3.53
C CYS A 99 4.28 16.39 2.84
N LYS A 100 5.32 16.75 3.59
CA LYS A 100 6.48 17.48 3.08
C LYS A 100 7.24 16.66 2.04
N ARG A 101 7.41 15.35 2.26
CA ARG A 101 8.02 14.44 1.28
C ARG A 101 7.18 14.35 0.01
N LYS A 102 5.88 14.05 0.14
CA LYS A 102 4.95 13.91 -1.00
C LYS A 102 4.79 15.21 -1.79
N SER A 103 4.74 16.36 -1.12
CA SER A 103 4.58 17.68 -1.77
C SER A 103 5.82 18.16 -2.52
N ARG A 104 7.01 17.61 -2.22
CA ARG A 104 8.25 17.87 -2.96
C ARG A 104 8.36 17.07 -4.26
N VAL A 105 7.59 15.99 -4.40
CA VAL A 105 7.54 15.22 -5.64
C VAL A 105 6.94 16.13 -6.74
N PRO A 106 7.59 16.26 -7.91
CA PRO A 106 7.05 17.06 -9.00
C PRO A 106 5.59 16.71 -9.29
N LYS A 107 4.76 17.73 -9.50
CA LYS A 107 3.32 17.55 -9.79
C LYS A 107 3.05 16.92 -11.17
N ASP A 108 4.10 16.58 -11.90
CA ASP A 108 4.03 15.82 -13.14
C ASP A 108 3.28 14.49 -12.92
N GLU A 109 2.25 14.28 -13.74
CA GLU A 109 1.44 13.05 -13.73
C GLU A 109 2.24 11.85 -14.26
N ASN A 110 3.35 12.07 -14.96
CA ASN A 110 4.25 11.02 -15.41
C ASN A 110 5.34 10.66 -14.39
N ASN A 111 5.48 11.41 -13.30
CA ASN A 111 6.46 11.08 -12.27
C ASN A 111 6.12 9.71 -11.62
N PRO A 112 7.02 8.72 -11.68
CA PRO A 112 6.71 7.34 -11.28
C PRO A 112 6.38 7.24 -9.79
N THR A 113 7.07 7.99 -8.93
CA THR A 113 6.78 8.06 -7.49
C THR A 113 5.37 8.60 -7.23
N ARG A 114 4.98 9.67 -7.93
CA ARG A 114 3.67 10.30 -7.75
C ARG A 114 2.53 9.43 -8.27
N ARG A 115 2.73 8.76 -9.41
CA ARG A 115 1.78 7.78 -9.96
C ARG A 115 1.56 6.65 -8.98
N LEU A 116 2.64 6.06 -8.46
CA LEU A 116 2.54 4.96 -7.50
C LEU A 116 1.85 5.40 -6.20
N GLN A 117 2.19 6.57 -5.65
CA GLN A 117 1.51 7.12 -4.46
C GLN A 117 0.00 7.27 -4.65
N ARG A 118 -0.46 7.68 -5.85
CA ARG A 118 -1.88 7.78 -6.16
C ARG A 118 -2.54 6.43 -6.31
N PHE A 119 -1.89 5.48 -7.00
CA PHE A 119 -2.36 4.10 -7.08
C PHE A 119 -2.54 3.51 -5.69
N THR A 120 -1.52 3.60 -4.83
CA THR A 120 -1.60 3.19 -3.41
C THR A 120 -2.78 3.83 -2.71
N GLY A 121 -2.97 5.14 -2.86
CA GLY A 121 -4.07 5.88 -2.23
C GLY A 121 -5.45 5.37 -2.63
N ARG A 122 -5.61 4.86 -3.86
CA ARG A 122 -6.85 4.25 -4.37
C ARG A 122 -7.08 2.81 -3.93
N HIS A 123 -6.08 2.16 -3.35
CA HIS A 123 -6.15 0.75 -2.94
C HIS A 123 -5.93 0.57 -1.43
N ARG A 124 -5.87 1.66 -0.65
CA ARG A 124 -5.53 1.60 0.78
C ARG A 124 -6.36 0.60 1.61
N PRO A 125 -7.70 0.54 1.49
CA PRO A 125 -8.48 -0.42 2.27
C PRO A 125 -8.09 -1.87 2.01
N VAL A 126 -8.01 -2.27 0.74
CA VAL A 126 -7.62 -3.65 0.37
C VAL A 126 -6.17 -3.96 0.76
N LEU A 127 -5.26 -2.97 0.64
CA LEU A 127 -3.86 -3.14 1.06
C LEU A 127 -3.76 -3.39 2.56
N ALA A 128 -4.48 -2.61 3.37
CA ALA A 128 -4.48 -2.75 4.83
C ALA A 128 -5.10 -4.09 5.27
N ASP A 129 -6.28 -4.42 4.73
CA ASP A 129 -6.98 -5.67 5.03
C ASP A 129 -6.15 -6.90 4.64
N SER A 130 -5.57 -6.88 3.44
CA SER A 130 -4.70 -7.97 2.97
C SER A 130 -3.46 -8.12 3.83
N ALA A 131 -2.88 -7.01 4.31
CA ALA A 131 -1.72 -7.06 5.21
C ALA A 131 -2.07 -7.67 6.57
N VAL A 132 -3.20 -7.30 7.17
CA VAL A 132 -3.66 -7.90 8.43
C VAL A 132 -3.75 -9.43 8.33
N ARG A 133 -4.31 -9.94 7.23
CA ARG A 133 -4.42 -11.37 6.96
C ARG A 133 -3.07 -12.02 6.65
N ALA A 134 -2.28 -11.42 5.77
CA ALA A 134 -0.99 -11.94 5.32
C ALA A 134 0.00 -12.07 6.48
N LEU A 135 0.08 -11.05 7.33
CA LEU A 135 0.92 -11.04 8.51
C LEU A 135 0.33 -11.88 9.67
N ASN A 136 -0.83 -12.52 9.47
CA ASN A 136 -1.50 -13.37 10.47
C ASN A 136 -1.68 -12.66 11.82
N LEU A 137 -2.06 -11.37 11.79
CA LEU A 137 -2.15 -10.55 13.01
C LEU A 137 -3.25 -11.00 13.96
N SER A 138 -4.22 -11.79 13.48
CA SER A 138 -5.24 -12.44 14.31
C SER A 138 -4.67 -13.49 15.27
N VAL A 139 -3.47 -14.02 14.97
CA VAL A 139 -2.73 -14.91 15.87
C VAL A 139 -1.75 -14.13 16.73
N ASP A 140 -0.95 -13.25 16.11
CA ASP A 140 0.02 -12.42 16.84
C ASP A 140 0.17 -11.04 16.17
N ILE A 141 -0.31 -10.01 16.88
CA ILE A 141 -0.25 -8.62 16.41
C ILE A 141 1.19 -8.09 16.31
N ASN A 142 2.14 -8.66 17.06
CA ASN A 142 3.53 -8.20 17.04
C ASN A 142 4.25 -8.55 15.75
N ARG A 143 3.71 -9.50 14.96
CA ARG A 143 4.23 -9.76 13.60
C ARG A 143 4.25 -8.53 12.72
N SER A 144 3.40 -7.53 13.00
CA SER A 144 3.43 -6.23 12.32
C SER A 144 4.76 -5.47 12.49
N LEU A 145 5.53 -5.76 13.53
CA LEU A 145 6.81 -5.09 13.84
C LEU A 145 8.02 -5.77 13.19
N ASP A 146 7.86 -7.02 12.75
CA ASP A 146 8.95 -7.86 12.23
C ASP A 146 8.74 -8.24 10.76
N PHE A 147 7.50 -8.18 10.25
CA PHE A 147 7.17 -8.55 8.88
C PHE A 147 6.48 -7.41 8.12
N VAL A 148 6.57 -7.47 6.79
CA VAL A 148 5.86 -6.56 5.88
C VAL A 148 5.19 -7.36 4.76
N LEU A 149 4.06 -6.84 4.27
CA LEU A 149 3.47 -7.30 3.02
C LEU A 149 4.17 -6.56 1.86
N ALA A 150 4.91 -7.29 1.04
CA ALA A 150 5.53 -6.81 -0.18
C ALA A 150 4.65 -7.14 -1.40
N ILE A 151 4.42 -6.16 -2.27
CA ILE A 151 3.61 -6.28 -3.48
C ILE A 151 4.45 -5.81 -4.66
N PHE A 152 4.57 -6.69 -5.65
CA PHE A 152 5.35 -6.45 -6.86
C PHE A 152 4.41 -6.02 -7.98
N LEU A 153 4.70 -4.86 -8.56
CA LEU A 153 3.87 -4.18 -9.54
C LEU A 153 4.60 -3.94 -10.84
N ARG A 154 3.84 -3.91 -11.93
CA ARG A 154 4.23 -3.37 -13.24
C ARG A 154 3.27 -2.28 -13.69
N ARG A 155 3.74 -1.41 -14.57
CA ARG A 155 2.96 -0.32 -15.15
C ARG A 155 1.90 -0.89 -16.09
N ARG A 156 0.70 -0.30 -16.02
CA ARG A 156 -0.37 -0.48 -17.00
C ARG A 156 -0.52 0.82 -17.80
N ASP A 157 -0.80 0.71 -19.10
CA ASP A 157 -1.15 1.88 -19.91
C ASP A 157 -2.56 2.35 -19.58
N SER A 158 -2.67 3.08 -18.47
CA SER A 158 -3.91 3.69 -18.01
C SER A 158 -3.65 5.08 -17.47
N GLN A 159 -4.56 5.99 -17.82
CA GLN A 159 -4.61 7.35 -17.28
C GLN A 159 -5.32 7.42 -15.92
N LYS A 160 -6.04 6.35 -15.53
CA LYS A 160 -6.77 6.27 -14.26
C LYS A 160 -5.85 5.71 -13.17
N PRO A 161 -5.64 6.44 -12.05
CA PRO A 161 -4.75 5.98 -10.98
C PRO A 161 -5.10 4.61 -10.41
N GLU A 162 -6.38 4.24 -10.34
CA GLU A 162 -6.84 2.93 -9.83
C GLU A 162 -6.45 1.75 -10.70
N THR A 163 -6.09 1.99 -11.97
CA THR A 163 -5.71 0.95 -12.94
C THR A 163 -4.35 1.24 -13.58
N SER A 164 -3.55 2.15 -13.05
CA SER A 164 -2.26 2.54 -13.65
C SER A 164 -1.12 1.54 -13.40
N TYR A 165 -1.38 0.51 -12.59
CA TYR A 165 -0.48 -0.61 -12.31
C TYR A 165 -1.28 -1.91 -12.26
N PHE A 166 -0.58 -3.03 -12.34
CA PHE A 166 -1.08 -4.36 -12.02
C PHE A 166 -0.03 -5.11 -11.18
N ALA A 167 -0.49 -5.95 -10.27
CA ALA A 167 0.33 -6.81 -9.45
C ALA A 167 0.75 -8.07 -10.21
N THR A 168 2.04 -8.38 -10.12
CA THR A 168 2.66 -9.61 -10.63
C THR A 168 2.88 -10.63 -9.52
N GLY A 169 2.92 -10.19 -8.27
CA GLY A 169 3.07 -11.05 -7.09
C GLY A 169 2.92 -10.28 -5.79
N ALA A 170 2.81 -11.02 -4.69
CA ALA A 170 2.84 -10.48 -3.34
C ALA A 170 3.37 -11.53 -2.35
N ASP A 171 4.11 -11.11 -1.35
CA ASP A 171 4.71 -11.99 -0.35
C ASP A 171 4.87 -11.32 1.03
N VAL A 172 5.01 -12.12 2.08
CA VAL A 172 5.30 -11.67 3.44
C VAL A 172 6.79 -11.81 3.68
N LEU A 173 7.48 -10.67 3.81
CA LEU A 173 8.92 -10.64 4.01
C LEU A 173 9.24 -10.24 5.45
N PRO A 174 10.19 -10.91 6.13
CA PRO A 174 10.74 -10.39 7.37
C PRO A 174 11.53 -9.09 7.08
N LEU A 175 11.51 -8.14 8.00
CA LEU A 175 12.26 -6.89 7.87
C LEU A 175 13.78 -7.12 7.75
N GLU A 176 14.27 -8.21 8.31
CA GLU A 176 15.66 -8.66 8.23
C GLU A 176 16.06 -9.11 6.82
N ALA A 177 15.10 -9.37 5.92
CA ALA A 177 15.38 -9.67 4.51
C ALA A 177 15.73 -8.41 3.70
N PHE A 178 15.73 -7.21 4.30
CA PHE A 178 16.19 -5.99 3.66
C PHE A 178 17.62 -5.67 4.11
N PRO A 179 18.42 -4.91 3.32
CA PRO A 179 19.78 -4.61 3.73
C PRO A 179 19.80 -3.81 5.06
N PRO A 180 20.87 -3.92 5.87
CA PRO A 180 20.82 -3.53 7.29
C PRO A 180 20.40 -2.07 7.55
N GLU A 181 20.79 -1.15 6.68
CA GLU A 181 20.41 0.27 6.78
C GLU A 181 18.91 0.45 6.55
N GLN A 182 18.36 -0.11 5.47
CA GLN A 182 16.93 -0.06 5.18
C GLN A 182 16.12 -0.81 6.24
N CYS A 183 16.59 -1.97 6.72
CA CYS A 183 15.96 -2.71 7.81
C CYS A 183 15.84 -1.83 9.07
N THR A 184 16.91 -1.14 9.45
CA THR A 184 16.92 -0.24 10.61
C THR A 184 15.92 0.91 10.46
N GLU A 185 15.89 1.54 9.29
CA GLU A 185 14.93 2.60 8.98
C GLU A 185 13.48 2.11 9.00
N MET A 186 13.21 0.93 8.41
CA MET A 186 11.88 0.34 8.36
C MET A 186 11.39 -0.08 9.75
N LYS A 187 12.28 -0.63 10.59
CA LYS A 187 11.97 -0.94 12.01
C LYS A 187 11.63 0.31 12.80
N ALA A 188 12.40 1.39 12.62
CA ALA A 188 12.08 2.67 13.26
C ALA A 188 10.74 3.23 12.76
N MET A 189 10.47 3.11 11.46
CA MET A 189 9.23 3.57 10.85
C MET A 189 8.02 2.80 11.37
N VAL A 190 8.05 1.47 11.38
CA VAL A 190 6.91 0.64 11.80
C VAL A 190 6.60 0.82 13.29
N ARG A 191 7.62 0.96 14.15
CA ARG A 191 7.42 1.27 15.57
C ARG A 191 6.71 2.60 15.77
N LYS A 192 7.15 3.65 15.05
CA LYS A 192 6.48 4.94 15.11
C LYS A 192 5.04 4.86 14.62
N VAL A 193 4.82 4.16 13.51
CA VAL A 193 3.48 3.92 12.95
C VAL A 193 2.61 3.19 13.98
N ASP A 194 3.10 2.12 14.59
CA ASP A 194 2.41 1.38 15.63
C ASP A 194 2.03 2.25 16.84
N GLU A 195 2.97 3.02 17.38
CA GLU A 195 2.73 3.95 18.49
C GLU A 195 1.68 5.02 18.14
N ASP A 196 1.78 5.62 16.95
CA ASP A 196 0.86 6.66 16.51
C ASP A 196 -0.57 6.12 16.33
N HIS A 197 -0.72 4.89 15.81
CA HIS A 197 -2.03 4.24 15.69
C HIS A 197 -2.60 3.82 17.06
N LYS A 198 -1.77 3.31 17.97
CA LYS A 198 -2.18 2.99 19.34
C LYS A 198 -2.67 4.22 20.11
N LYS A 199 -1.97 5.36 19.98
CA LYS A 199 -2.44 6.66 20.51
C LYS A 199 -3.79 7.10 19.92
N GLY A 200 -4.07 6.67 18.70
CA GLY A 200 -5.35 6.89 18.00
C GLY A 200 -6.48 5.93 18.43
N GLY A 201 -6.22 4.98 19.33
CA GLY A 201 -7.20 4.00 19.81
C GLY A 201 -7.28 2.70 19.00
N MET A 202 -6.32 2.45 18.11
CA MET A 202 -6.20 1.20 17.37
C MET A 202 -5.31 0.18 18.11
N ASP A 203 -5.32 -1.08 17.69
CA ASP A 203 -4.50 -2.13 18.32
C ASP A 203 -3.04 -2.08 17.90
N GLY A 204 -2.74 -1.50 16.73
CA GLY A 204 -1.38 -1.32 16.25
C GLY A 204 -1.31 -0.77 14.83
N GLY A 205 -0.10 -0.77 14.29
CA GLY A 205 0.20 -0.29 12.94
C GLY A 205 1.18 -1.20 12.21
N LEU A 206 1.06 -1.23 10.88
CA LEU A 206 1.83 -2.09 9.98
C LEU A 206 2.30 -1.31 8.74
N LEU A 207 3.22 -1.91 7.97
CA LEU A 207 3.68 -1.39 6.69
C LEU A 207 3.34 -2.34 5.53
N VAL A 208 2.93 -1.76 4.40
CA VAL A 208 2.79 -2.43 3.10
C VAL A 208 3.76 -1.81 2.10
N LEU A 209 4.54 -2.62 1.40
CA LEU A 209 5.52 -2.17 0.41
C LEU A 209 4.99 -2.43 -1.00
N LEU A 210 4.89 -1.37 -1.80
CA LEU A 210 4.54 -1.47 -3.21
C LEU A 210 5.78 -1.17 -4.04
N MET A 211 6.23 -2.12 -4.84
CA MET A 211 7.46 -2.03 -5.64
C MET A 211 7.12 -2.08 -7.13
N CYS A 212 7.33 -0.97 -7.85
CA CYS A 212 7.22 -0.96 -9.30
C CYS A 212 8.53 -1.46 -9.92
N LEU A 213 8.46 -2.61 -10.60
CA LEU A 213 9.63 -3.24 -11.21
C LEU A 213 10.12 -2.49 -12.45
N ASP A 214 9.23 -1.80 -13.17
CA ASP A 214 9.58 -1.12 -14.42
C ASP A 214 10.33 0.21 -14.17
N ASP A 215 9.95 0.94 -13.10
CA ASP A 215 10.55 2.23 -12.78
C ASP A 215 11.54 2.16 -11.58
N GLY A 216 11.63 1.01 -10.90
CA GLY A 216 12.45 0.83 -9.69
C GLY A 216 12.00 1.67 -8.49
N VAL A 217 10.77 2.17 -8.48
CA VAL A 217 10.24 3.00 -7.39
C VAL A 217 9.52 2.17 -6.34
N ILE A 218 9.73 2.51 -5.07
CA ILE A 218 9.04 1.89 -3.93
C ILE A 218 8.16 2.93 -3.24
N ASN A 219 6.95 2.51 -2.88
CA ASN A 219 6.07 3.26 -2.01
C ASN A 219 5.74 2.44 -0.76
N ILE A 220 6.14 2.96 0.41
CA ILE A 220 5.76 2.39 1.70
C ILE A 220 4.41 2.99 2.13
N ALA A 221 3.45 2.14 2.43
CA ALA A 221 2.10 2.50 2.81
C ALA A 221 1.81 2.05 4.25
N PRO A 222 1.87 2.97 5.23
CA PRO A 222 1.47 2.69 6.60
C PRO A 222 -0.05 2.49 6.71
N ALA A 223 -0.46 1.54 7.53
CA ALA A 223 -1.85 1.29 7.88
C ALA A 223 -2.01 0.93 9.36
N GLY A 224 -3.16 1.27 9.93
CA GLY A 224 -3.57 0.83 11.26
C GLY A 224 -4.44 -0.40 11.19
N PHE A 225 -4.54 -1.12 12.30
CA PHE A 225 -5.44 -2.26 12.42
C PHE A 225 -6.11 -2.32 13.79
N SER A 226 -7.30 -2.90 13.82
CA SER A 226 -8.09 -3.17 15.02
C SER A 226 -8.52 -4.63 15.01
N ARG A 227 -8.48 -5.29 16.17
CA ARG A 227 -8.87 -6.69 16.36
C ARG A 227 -10.33 -6.95 16.01
N GLU A 228 -11.18 -5.93 16.08
CA GLU A 228 -12.59 -5.99 15.66
C GLU A 228 -12.78 -6.36 14.18
N HIS A 229 -11.75 -6.12 13.34
CA HIS A 229 -11.76 -6.41 11.90
C HIS A 229 -10.91 -7.64 11.53
N PHE A 230 -10.52 -8.46 12.51
CA PHE A 230 -9.70 -9.64 12.24
C PHE A 230 -10.52 -10.80 11.69
N TYR A 231 -9.95 -11.44 10.66
CA TYR A 231 -10.48 -12.68 10.09
C TYR A 231 -9.85 -13.89 10.77
N PRO A 232 -10.51 -15.07 10.71
CA PRO A 232 -9.93 -16.32 11.17
C PRO A 232 -8.53 -16.57 10.55
N PRO A 233 -7.59 -17.17 11.31
CA PRO A 233 -6.29 -17.55 10.77
C PRO A 233 -6.43 -18.44 9.52
N GLY A 234 -5.59 -18.21 8.52
CA GLY A 234 -5.63 -18.94 7.25
C GLY A 234 -6.69 -18.47 6.25
N THR A 235 -7.44 -17.40 6.55
CA THR A 235 -8.33 -16.77 5.57
C THR A 235 -7.53 -16.34 4.34
N PRO A 236 -7.97 -16.69 3.11
CA PRO A 236 -7.28 -16.27 1.88
C PRO A 236 -7.12 -14.74 1.81
N TRP A 237 -5.99 -14.30 1.28
CA TRP A 237 -5.67 -12.88 1.10
C TRP A 237 -5.01 -12.61 -0.25
N LYS A 238 -4.12 -13.50 -0.71
CA LYS A 238 -3.31 -13.27 -1.92
C LYS A 238 -4.17 -13.21 -3.17
N GLU A 239 -5.04 -14.18 -3.38
CA GLU A 239 -5.96 -14.21 -4.54
C GLU A 239 -6.90 -12.99 -4.57
N LEU A 240 -7.43 -12.60 -3.41
CA LEU A 240 -8.28 -11.41 -3.26
C LEU A 240 -7.52 -10.12 -3.59
N LEU A 241 -6.34 -9.95 -3.00
CA LEU A 241 -5.47 -8.80 -3.26
C LEU A 241 -5.15 -8.69 -4.75
N MET A 242 -4.72 -9.79 -5.36
CA MET A 242 -4.36 -9.82 -6.78
C MET A 242 -5.56 -9.46 -7.67
N ALA A 243 -6.75 -10.01 -7.37
CA ALA A 243 -7.99 -9.66 -8.10
C ALA A 243 -8.31 -8.16 -8.00
N HIS A 244 -8.28 -7.58 -6.78
CA HIS A 244 -8.55 -6.15 -6.58
C HIS A 244 -7.56 -5.25 -7.32
N LEU A 245 -6.26 -5.56 -7.28
CA LEU A 245 -5.23 -4.75 -7.92
C LEU A 245 -5.22 -4.89 -9.45
N ASN A 246 -5.56 -6.08 -9.97
CA ASN A 246 -5.42 -6.37 -11.40
C ASN A 246 -6.67 -6.06 -12.21
N GLU A 247 -7.84 -6.43 -11.70
CA GLU A 247 -9.10 -6.24 -12.43
C GLU A 247 -9.74 -4.89 -12.15
N GLY A 248 -9.20 -4.17 -11.17
CA GLY A 248 -9.58 -2.83 -10.81
C GLY A 248 -10.88 -2.79 -10.01
N VAL A 249 -11.09 -1.62 -9.42
CA VAL A 249 -12.37 -1.18 -8.89
C VAL A 249 -13.34 -1.08 -10.07
N ALA A 250 -14.15 -2.12 -10.32
CA ALA A 250 -15.15 -2.12 -11.39
C ALA A 250 -16.02 -0.85 -11.34
N ASN A 251 -16.32 -0.29 -12.51
CA ASN A 251 -17.09 0.96 -12.67
C ASN A 251 -18.48 0.88 -12.09
#